data_AF-W0EN98-F1
#
_entry.id   AF-W0EN98-F1
#
_cell.length_a   1.000
_cell.length_b   1.000
_cell.length_c   1.000
_cell.angle_alpha   90.00
_cell.angle_beta   90.00
_cell.angle_gamma   90.00
#
_symmetry.space_group_name_H-M   'P 1'
#
loop_
_entity.id
_entity.type
_entity.pdbx_description
1 polymer ?
#
loop_
_entity_poly.entity_id
_entity_poly.type
_entity_poly.pdbx_seq_one_letter_code
_entity_poly.pdbx_strand_id
1 'polypeptide(L)'
;MRFFKIWPFVPTVLVFLVIAYLSLAEDPVHAEEIHLFEGADKVVHGCMYLGLVVVGCYDLYRLGFGFTPGRLVAWLLVAIAWGGLMELLQGAMTAGRSADWFDFLANSCGALLGLLLGAWCLPRLFRRYRGTRLFHVVDDFR
;
A
#
# COMPACT_ATOMS: atom_id res chain seq x y z
N MET A 1 18.66 -9.12 16.83
CA MET A 1 17.70 -9.02 15.71
C MET A 1 18.27 -8.10 14.63
N ARG A 2 19.08 -8.63 13.70
CA ARG A 2 19.83 -7.84 12.69
C ARG A 2 19.16 -7.85 11.30
N PHE A 3 18.12 -8.67 11.10
CA PHE A 3 17.43 -8.85 9.81
C PHE A 3 16.62 -7.62 9.37
N PHE A 4 16.04 -6.86 10.29
CA PHE A 4 15.26 -5.65 9.96
C PHE A 4 16.10 -4.51 9.36
N LYS A 5 17.43 -4.59 9.41
CA LYS A 5 18.34 -3.59 8.83
C LYS A 5 18.61 -3.78 7.34
N ILE A 6 18.36 -4.96 6.78
CA ILE A 6 18.76 -5.30 5.40
C ILE A 6 17.63 -4.97 4.41
N TRP A 7 16.37 -5.01 4.87
CA TRP A 7 15.21 -4.69 4.04
C TRP A 7 14.30 -3.68 4.74
N PRO A 8 14.52 -2.38 4.51
CA PRO A 8 13.77 -1.33 5.21
C PRO A 8 12.28 -1.27 4.83
N PHE A 9 11.85 -1.88 3.72
CA PHE A 9 10.48 -1.82 3.19
C PHE A 9 9.78 -3.20 3.10
N VAL A 10 10.13 -4.16 3.96
CA VAL A 10 9.54 -5.52 3.92
C VAL A 10 8.00 -5.49 3.94
N PRO A 11 7.32 -4.77 4.86
CA PRO A 11 5.86 -4.71 4.85
C PRO A 11 5.27 -4.21 3.53
N THR A 12 5.80 -3.11 2.98
CA THR A 12 5.34 -2.58 1.70
C THR A 12 5.55 -3.57 0.55
N VAL A 13 6.71 -4.23 0.48
CA VAL A 13 6.99 -5.25 -0.54
C VAL A 13 6.03 -6.42 -0.43
N LEU A 14 5.74 -6.89 0.79
CA LEU A 14 4.75 -7.96 1.00
C LEU A 14 3.37 -7.54 0.52
N VAL A 15 2.94 -6.30 0.78
CA VAL A 15 1.65 -5.80 0.28
C VAL A 15 1.63 -5.72 -1.24
N PHE A 16 2.71 -5.28 -1.90
CA PHE A 16 2.80 -5.33 -3.37
C PHE A 16 2.63 -6.74 -3.92
N LEU A 17 3.28 -7.73 -3.30
CA LEU A 17 3.17 -9.13 -3.72
C LEU A 17 1.78 -9.71 -3.49
N VAL A 18 1.15 -9.37 -2.36
CA VAL A 18 -0.23 -9.77 -2.07
C VAL A 18 -1.19 -9.18 -3.10
N ILE A 19 -1.07 -7.89 -3.43
CA ILE A 19 -1.88 -7.26 -4.47
C ILE A 19 -1.63 -7.94 -5.82
N ALA A 20 -0.36 -8.22 -6.16
CA ALA A 20 -0.04 -8.92 -7.40
C ALA A 20 -0.75 -10.26 -7.51
N TYR A 21 -0.68 -11.06 -6.45
CA TYR A 21 -1.33 -12.36 -6.38
C TYR A 21 -2.86 -12.25 -6.47
N LEU A 22 -3.48 -11.36 -5.68
CA LEU A 22 -4.94 -11.20 -5.65
C LEU A 22 -5.52 -10.66 -6.97
N SER A 23 -4.76 -9.84 -7.69
CA SER A 23 -5.21 -9.28 -8.97
C SER A 23 -5.01 -10.24 -10.15
N LEU A 24 -3.92 -11.02 -10.17
CA LEU A 24 -3.54 -11.87 -11.32
C LEU A 24 -3.96 -13.34 -11.19
N ALA A 25 -4.18 -13.84 -9.98
CA ALA A 25 -4.69 -15.20 -9.83
C ALA A 25 -6.12 -15.30 -10.38
N GLU A 26 -6.41 -16.40 -11.07
CA GLU A 26 -7.73 -16.67 -11.65
C GLU A 26 -8.80 -16.80 -10.56
N ASP A 27 -8.47 -17.50 -9.46
CA ASP A 27 -9.31 -17.57 -8.27
C ASP A 27 -8.46 -17.59 -6.99
N PRO A 28 -8.05 -16.43 -6.47
CA PRO A 28 -7.14 -16.36 -5.33
C PRO A 28 -7.76 -16.83 -4.02
N VAL A 29 -9.10 -16.86 -3.89
CA VAL A 29 -9.80 -17.07 -2.60
C VAL A 29 -11.22 -17.69 -2.74
N HIS A 30 -11.54 -18.41 -3.81
CA HIS A 30 -12.94 -18.76 -4.13
C HIS A 30 -13.81 -17.51 -4.21
N ALA A 31 -13.27 -16.46 -4.84
CA ALA A 31 -13.86 -15.13 -4.86
C ALA A 31 -15.22 -15.12 -5.58
N GLU A 32 -15.45 -16.04 -6.52
CA GLU A 32 -16.74 -16.25 -7.19
C GLU A 32 -17.88 -16.56 -6.20
N GLU A 33 -17.59 -17.23 -5.08
CA GLU A 33 -18.58 -17.51 -4.03
C GLU A 33 -18.84 -16.30 -3.10
N ILE A 34 -17.92 -15.32 -3.08
CA ILE A 34 -17.95 -14.14 -2.19
C ILE A 34 -18.39 -12.88 -2.97
N HIS A 35 -19.15 -13.02 -4.05
CA HIS A 35 -19.84 -11.89 -4.69
C HIS A 35 -20.97 -11.37 -3.78
N LEU A 36 -20.59 -10.55 -2.79
CA LEU A 36 -21.50 -9.98 -1.80
C LEU A 36 -22.53 -9.03 -2.42
N PHE A 37 -22.12 -8.24 -3.43
CA PHE A 37 -22.97 -7.31 -4.19
C PHE A 37 -22.25 -6.84 -5.47
N GLU A 38 -23.01 -6.23 -6.40
CA GLU A 38 -22.47 -5.65 -7.64
C GLU A 38 -21.49 -4.50 -7.35
N GLY A 39 -20.24 -4.61 -7.80
CA GLY A 39 -19.19 -3.60 -7.53
C GLY A 39 -18.37 -3.84 -6.25
N ALA A 40 -18.54 -4.96 -5.55
CA ALA A 40 -17.74 -5.30 -4.37
C ALA A 40 -16.24 -5.45 -4.69
N ASP A 41 -15.92 -5.97 -5.87
CA ASP A 41 -14.59 -6.01 -6.49
C ASP A 41 -13.89 -4.64 -6.43
N LYS A 42 -14.58 -3.59 -6.86
CA LYS A 42 -14.04 -2.21 -6.90
C LYS A 42 -13.72 -1.69 -5.51
N VAL A 43 -14.55 -2.03 -4.52
CA VAL A 43 -14.29 -1.67 -3.12
C VAL A 43 -13.04 -2.38 -2.60
N VAL A 44 -12.87 -3.67 -2.91
CA VAL A 44 -11.66 -4.42 -2.54
C VAL A 44 -10.43 -3.79 -3.19
N HIS A 45 -10.49 -3.45 -4.48
CA HIS A 45 -9.44 -2.70 -5.18
C HIS A 45 -9.07 -1.39 -4.48
N GLY A 46 -10.06 -0.56 -4.13
CA GLY A 46 -9.84 0.64 -3.34
C GLY A 46 -9.19 0.37 -1.98
N CYS A 47 -9.66 -0.67 -1.26
CA CYS A 47 -9.10 -1.07 0.04
C CYS A 47 -7.65 -1.56 -0.06
N MET A 48 -7.31 -2.32 -1.11
CA MET A 48 -5.95 -2.81 -1.36
C MET A 48 -4.97 -1.65 -1.52
N TYR A 49 -5.29 -0.67 -2.35
CA TYR A 49 -4.42 0.50 -2.61
C TYR A 49 -4.39 1.49 -1.44
N LEU A 50 -5.49 1.61 -0.69
CA LEU A 50 -5.50 2.33 0.60
C LEU A 50 -4.50 1.69 1.57
N GLY A 51 -4.57 0.37 1.74
CA GLY A 51 -3.65 -0.39 2.58
C GLY A 51 -2.20 -0.24 2.14
N LEU A 52 -1.92 -0.41 0.84
CA LEU A 52 -0.59 -0.21 0.26
C LEU A 52 0.00 1.14 0.64
N VAL A 53 -0.75 2.22 0.43
CA VAL A 53 -0.26 3.57 0.70
C VAL A 53 -0.05 3.80 2.20
N VAL A 54 -0.96 3.36 3.06
CA VAL A 54 -0.83 3.49 4.52
C VAL A 54 0.38 2.71 5.04
N VAL A 55 0.59 1.47 4.59
CA VAL A 55 1.76 0.66 4.96
C VAL A 55 3.06 1.31 4.46
N GLY A 56 3.07 1.85 3.24
CA GLY A 56 4.21 2.62 2.73
C GLY A 56 4.51 3.87 3.56
N CYS A 57 3.49 4.63 3.96
CA CYS A 57 3.68 5.75 4.88
C CYS A 57 4.22 5.29 6.25
N TYR A 58 3.77 4.14 6.75
CA TYR A 58 4.29 3.55 7.98
C TYR A 58 5.79 3.20 7.85
N ASP A 59 6.19 2.58 6.74
CA ASP A 59 7.60 2.26 6.48
C ASP A 59 8.43 3.54 6.29
N LEU A 60 7.92 4.59 5.65
CA LEU A 60 8.61 5.88 5.61
C LEU A 60 8.79 6.45 7.02
N TYR A 61 7.75 6.41 7.86
CA TYR A 61 7.80 6.93 9.22
C TYR A 61 8.80 6.17 10.10
N ARG A 62 8.75 4.83 10.07
CA ARG A 62 9.61 3.97 10.92
C ARG A 62 11.10 4.15 10.60
N LEU A 63 11.41 4.45 9.34
CA LEU A 63 12.78 4.67 8.86
C LEU A 63 13.28 6.10 9.13
N GLY A 64 12.45 6.93 9.76
CA GLY A 64 12.80 8.33 10.05
C GLY A 64 12.71 9.24 8.82
N PHE A 65 12.14 8.76 7.71
CA PHE A 65 11.88 9.62 6.56
C PHE A 65 10.76 10.61 6.89
N GLY A 66 11.08 11.91 6.83
CA GLY A 66 10.07 12.97 6.99
C GLY A 66 8.96 12.89 5.94
N PHE A 67 7.74 13.30 6.33
CA PHE A 67 6.59 13.36 5.43
C PHE A 67 6.57 14.68 4.67
N THR A 68 7.51 14.85 3.75
CA THR A 68 7.53 16.02 2.87
C THR A 68 6.49 15.86 1.76
N PRO A 69 5.86 16.95 1.28
CA PRO A 69 4.88 16.88 0.20
C PRO A 69 5.41 16.16 -1.04
N GLY A 70 6.65 16.44 -1.46
CA GLY A 70 7.28 15.80 -2.61
C GLY A 70 7.42 14.27 -2.44
N ARG A 71 7.75 13.79 -1.25
CA ARG A 71 7.87 12.35 -0.97
C ARG A 71 6.50 11.66 -0.96
N LEU A 72 5.49 12.32 -0.37
CA LEU A 72 4.13 11.82 -0.36
C LEU A 72 3.52 11.75 -1.76
N VAL A 73 3.77 12.77 -2.59
CA VAL A 73 3.36 12.77 -4.01
C VAL A 73 4.10 11.68 -4.78
N ALA A 74 5.41 11.54 -4.62
CA ALA A 74 6.17 10.47 -5.26
C ALA A 74 5.62 9.08 -4.87
N TRP A 75 5.28 8.89 -3.59
CA TRP A 75 4.69 7.63 -3.11
C TRP A 75 3.31 7.36 -3.70
N LEU A 76 2.45 8.38 -3.79
CA LEU A 76 1.15 8.29 -4.46
C LEU A 76 1.32 7.88 -5.93
N LEU A 77 2.26 8.49 -6.65
CA LEU A 77 2.53 8.16 -8.05
C LEU A 77 3.01 6.72 -8.21
N VAL A 78 3.86 6.22 -7.31
CA VAL A 78 4.28 4.81 -7.31
C VAL A 78 3.08 3.89 -7.12
N ALA A 79 2.18 4.19 -6.19
CA ALA A 79 0.97 3.39 -5.99
C ALA A 79 0.04 3.42 -7.22
N ILE A 80 -0.20 4.59 -7.83
CA ILE A 80 -1.03 4.70 -9.04
C ILE A 80 -0.40 3.97 -10.22
N ALA A 81 0.92 4.10 -10.40
CA ALA A 81 1.65 3.41 -11.46
C ALA A 81 1.58 1.89 -11.28
N TRP A 82 1.66 1.40 -10.03
CA TRP A 82 1.42 0.00 -9.72
C TRP A 82 0.00 -0.43 -10.08
N GLY A 83 -1.01 0.39 -9.76
CA GLY A 83 -2.40 0.24 -10.23
C GLY A 83 -2.49 -0.01 -11.72
N GLY A 84 -1.99 0.93 -12.51
CA GLY A 84 -2.00 0.82 -13.97
C GLY A 84 -1.24 -0.39 -14.50
N LEU A 85 -0.10 -0.74 -13.88
CA LEU A 85 0.64 -1.94 -14.26
C LEU A 85 -0.18 -3.21 -14.04
N MET A 86 -0.88 -3.33 -12.91
CA MET A 86 -1.72 -4.49 -12.63
C MET A 86 -2.86 -4.64 -13.63
N GLU A 87 -3.54 -3.55 -13.99
CA GLU A 87 -4.60 -3.55 -15.02
C GLU A 87 -4.07 -3.99 -16.38
N LEU A 88 -2.90 -3.49 -16.78
CA LEU A 88 -2.27 -3.87 -18.05
C LEU A 88 -1.88 -5.36 -18.05
N LEU A 89 -1.38 -5.87 -16.93
CA LEU A 89 -1.04 -7.29 -16.78
C LEU A 89 -2.29 -8.17 -16.80
N GLN A 90 -3.36 -7.75 -16.14
CA GLN A 90 -4.66 -8.46 -16.18
C GLN A 90 -5.18 -8.52 -17.62
N GLY A 91 -5.20 -7.40 -18.35
CA GLY A 91 -5.62 -7.39 -19.75
C GLY A 91 -4.71 -8.17 -20.71
N ALA A 92 -3.42 -8.31 -20.38
CA ALA A 92 -2.46 -9.08 -21.18
C ALA A 92 -2.53 -10.59 -20.88
N MET A 93 -2.91 -10.97 -19.67
CA MET A 93 -3.14 -12.36 -19.31
C MET A 93 -4.52 -12.77 -19.83
N THR A 94 -4.56 -13.63 -20.86
CA THR A 94 -5.78 -14.24 -21.42
C THR A 94 -6.48 -15.21 -20.43
N ALA A 95 -6.31 -15.00 -19.13
CA ALA A 95 -6.77 -15.80 -18.00
C ALA A 95 -8.19 -15.43 -17.54
N GLY A 96 -9.02 -14.84 -18.41
CA GLY A 96 -10.43 -14.53 -18.13
C GLY A 96 -10.71 -13.23 -17.37
N ARG A 97 -9.70 -12.42 -17.02
CA ARG A 97 -9.89 -11.06 -16.49
C ARG A 97 -9.62 -9.99 -17.54
N SER A 98 -10.56 -9.07 -17.75
CA SER A 98 -10.38 -7.88 -18.59
C SER A 98 -9.90 -6.70 -17.75
N ALA A 99 -8.99 -5.89 -18.29
CA ALA A 99 -8.65 -4.60 -17.70
C ALA A 99 -9.91 -3.71 -17.58
N ASP A 100 -10.14 -3.12 -16.42
CA ASP A 100 -11.29 -2.24 -16.17
C ASP A 100 -10.80 -0.84 -15.74
N TRP A 101 -11.24 0.18 -16.47
CA TRP A 101 -10.98 1.58 -16.12
C TRP A 101 -11.57 1.95 -14.75
N PHE A 102 -12.65 1.30 -14.32
CA PHE A 102 -13.21 1.51 -12.99
C PHE A 102 -12.33 0.93 -11.88
N ASP A 103 -11.64 -0.18 -12.12
CA ASP A 103 -10.66 -0.72 -11.16
C ASP A 103 -9.45 0.20 -11.04
N PHE A 104 -8.95 0.74 -12.16
CA PHE A 104 -7.92 1.78 -12.13
C PHE A 104 -8.34 3.02 -11.33
N LEU A 105 -9.59 3.46 -11.49
CA LEU A 105 -10.14 4.58 -10.74
C LEU A 105 -10.26 4.26 -9.24
N ALA A 106 -10.75 3.06 -8.90
CA ALA A 106 -10.86 2.59 -7.53
C ALA A 106 -9.48 2.51 -6.85
N ASN A 107 -8.48 1.95 -7.54
CA ASN A 107 -7.09 1.89 -7.11
C ASN A 107 -6.55 3.31 -6.81
N SER A 108 -6.79 4.26 -7.72
CA SER A 108 -6.34 5.66 -7.59
C SER A 108 -7.01 6.39 -6.43
N CYS A 109 -8.32 6.22 -6.26
CA CYS A 109 -9.08 6.77 -5.13
C CYS A 109 -8.61 6.19 -3.80
N GLY A 110 -8.43 4.87 -3.74
CA GLY A 110 -7.88 4.16 -2.58
C GLY A 110 -6.49 4.68 -2.19
N ALA A 111 -5.60 4.84 -3.17
CA ALA A 111 -4.26 5.38 -2.95
C ALA A 111 -4.29 6.82 -2.41
N LEU A 112 -5.15 7.69 -2.95
CA LEU A 112 -5.31 9.06 -2.47
C LEU A 112 -5.82 9.10 -1.03
N LEU A 113 -6.87 8.33 -0.73
CA LEU A 113 -7.42 8.22 0.64
C LEU A 113 -6.38 7.66 1.61
N GLY A 114 -5.64 6.62 1.20
CA GLY A 114 -4.55 6.05 1.99
C GLY A 114 -3.45 7.06 2.28
N LEU A 115 -3.13 7.96 1.34
CA LEU A 115 -2.13 9.01 1.56
C LEU A 115 -2.61 10.03 2.58
N LEU A 116 -3.87 10.47 2.47
CA LEU A 116 -4.49 11.40 3.41
C LEU A 116 -4.50 10.80 4.82
N LEU A 117 -4.96 9.55 4.95
CA LEU A 117 -4.98 8.81 6.22
C LEU A 117 -3.57 8.58 6.76
N GLY A 118 -2.63 8.11 5.95
CA GLY A 118 -1.25 7.88 6.36
C GLY A 118 -0.58 9.16 6.85
N ALA A 119 -0.69 10.25 6.10
CA ALA A 119 -0.12 11.54 6.46
C ALA A 119 -0.77 12.17 7.70
N TRP A 120 -2.07 11.95 7.92
CA TRP A 120 -2.81 12.52 9.05
C TRP A 120 -2.75 11.68 10.33
N CYS A 121 -2.88 10.36 10.22
CA CYS A 121 -3.01 9.46 11.37
C CYS A 121 -1.65 9.04 11.92
N LEU A 122 -0.66 8.72 11.08
CA LEU A 122 0.63 8.19 11.56
C LEU A 122 1.41 9.19 12.43
N PRO A 123 1.56 10.47 12.05
CA PRO A 123 2.26 11.41 12.92
C PRO A 123 1.51 11.65 14.23
N ARG A 124 0.18 11.58 14.24
CA ARG A 124 -0.64 11.79 15.45
C ARG A 124 -0.61 10.58 16.39
N LEU A 125 -0.68 9.37 15.84
CA LEU A 125 -0.63 8.13 16.60
C LEU A 125 0.74 7.92 17.24
N PHE A 126 1.81 8.18 16.49
CA PHE A 126 3.19 7.92 16.94
C PHE A 126 3.88 9.13 17.60
N ARG A 127 3.32 10.35 17.55
CA ARG A 127 3.72 11.45 18.45
C ARG A 127 3.63 11.06 19.93
N ARG A 128 2.74 10.13 20.27
CA ARG A 128 2.57 9.61 21.64
C ARG A 128 3.72 8.70 22.10
N TYR A 129 4.50 8.13 21.18
CA TYR A 129 5.61 7.20 21.47
C TYR A 129 7.02 7.82 21.40
N ARG A 130 7.16 9.06 20.90
CA ARG A 130 8.46 9.78 20.93
C ARG A 130 8.87 10.26 22.33
N GLY A 131 8.00 10.16 23.35
CA GLY A 131 8.31 10.52 24.74
C GLY A 131 8.97 9.41 25.58
N THR A 132 8.98 8.16 25.11
CA THR A 132 9.61 7.04 25.81
C THR A 132 10.94 6.71 25.18
N ARG A 133 11.98 7.44 25.60
CA ARG A 133 13.38 7.04 25.94
C ARG A 133 14.03 5.79 25.28
N LEU A 134 13.61 5.34 24.10
CA LEU A 134 14.18 4.19 23.38
C LEU A 134 14.91 4.62 22.09
N PHE A 135 14.67 5.85 21.61
CA PHE A 135 15.38 6.40 20.45
C PHE A 135 16.76 6.97 20.77
N HIS A 136 17.04 7.34 22.04
CA HIS A 136 18.38 7.78 22.44
C HIS A 136 19.45 6.69 22.32
N VAL A 137 19.08 5.41 22.38
CA VAL A 137 20.05 4.30 22.26
C VAL A 137 20.56 4.14 20.82
N VAL A 138 19.84 4.66 19.82
CA VAL A 138 20.28 4.59 18.42
C VAL A 138 21.18 5.77 18.04
N ASP A 139 21.01 6.92 18.71
CA ASP A 139 21.82 8.11 18.47
C ASP A 139 23.13 8.14 19.27
N ASP A 140 23.24 7.38 20.36
CA ASP A 140 24.44 7.32 21.25
C ASP A 140 25.63 6.50 20.69
N PHE A 141 25.53 5.95 19.48
CA PHE A 141 26.61 5.19 18.83
C PHE A 141 27.10 5.83 17.51
N ARG A 142 26.92 7.14 17.37
CA ARG A 142 27.67 7.94 16.38
C ARG A 142 29.00 8.38 16.95
#